data_AF-A0ABD7DW95-F1
#
_entry.id   AF-A0ABD7DW95-F1
#
_cell.length_a   1.000
_cell.length_b   1.000
_cell.length_c   1.000
_cell.angle_alpha   90.00
_cell.angle_beta   90.00
_cell.angle_gamma   90.00
#
_symmetry.space_group_name_H-M   'P 1'
#
loop_
_entity.id
_entity.type
_entity.pdbx_description
1 polymer ?
#
loop_
_entity_poly.entity_id
_entity_poly.type
_entity_poly.pdbx_seq_one_letter_code
_entity_poly.pdbx_strand_id
1 'polypeptide(L)'
;MKKISLLLAVPLLSACDKPMPFESAEALAENPERLEDLRLQCRADRAKLGEAQCNAVGDAQRIRFMGKGTPYTPHPVKFFHSNTEDGR
;
A
#
# COMPACT_ATOMS: atom_id res chain seq x y z
N MET A 1 -2.41 -1.56 61.63
CA MET A 1 -2.50 -0.54 60.57
C MET A 1 -1.22 -0.65 59.76
N LYS A 2 -1.19 -1.14 58.52
CA LYS A 2 -1.63 -0.43 57.30
C LYS A 2 -1.85 -1.47 56.18
N LYS A 3 -3.12 -1.78 55.87
CA LYS A 3 -3.55 -2.46 54.64
C LYS A 3 -3.80 -1.35 53.63
N ILE A 4 -2.96 -1.18 52.61
CA ILE A 4 -3.18 -0.35 51.41
C ILE A 4 -2.07 -0.79 50.44
N SER A 5 -2.28 -1.11 49.18
CA SER A 5 -3.45 -1.42 48.37
C SER A 5 -2.81 -1.87 47.06
N LEU A 6 -3.25 -3.01 46.55
CA LEU A 6 -3.20 -3.26 45.11
C LEU A 6 -3.71 -2.01 44.39
N LEU A 7 -2.95 -1.44 43.46
CA LEU A 7 -3.43 -0.57 42.36
C LEU A 7 -2.23 0.05 41.64
N LEU A 8 -1.62 -0.72 40.74
CA LEU A 8 -0.97 -0.16 39.56
C LEU A 8 -1.79 -0.65 38.38
N ALA A 9 -2.88 0.08 38.12
CA ALA A 9 -3.69 -0.09 36.94
C ALA A 9 -2.83 0.27 35.73
N VAL A 10 -2.54 -0.72 34.90
CA VAL A 10 -1.92 -0.55 33.59
C VAL A 10 -2.99 0.08 32.68
N PRO A 11 -2.80 1.29 32.13
CA PRO A 11 -3.72 1.81 31.14
C PRO A 11 -3.41 1.09 29.82
N LEU A 12 -4.14 0.00 29.52
CA LEU A 12 -4.17 -0.61 28.19
C LEU A 12 -5.10 0.22 27.28
N LEU A 13 -4.75 1.47 27.00
CA LEU A 13 -5.43 2.31 26.00
C LEU A 13 -4.38 3.06 25.17
N SER A 14 -3.54 2.32 24.46
CA SER A 14 -2.97 2.80 23.19
C SER A 14 -3.38 1.79 22.12
N ALA A 15 -4.02 2.12 21.01
CA ALA A 15 -4.25 3.41 20.38
C ALA A 15 -5.62 3.33 19.69
N CYS A 16 -6.49 4.30 19.97
CA CYS A 16 -7.58 4.60 19.05
C CYS A 16 -6.98 5.52 17.98
N ASP A 17 -6.12 4.97 17.13
CA ASP A 17 -5.64 5.68 15.95
C ASP A 17 -6.85 5.85 15.03
N LYS A 18 -7.27 7.10 14.79
CA LYS A 18 -8.27 7.36 13.77
C LYS A 18 -7.73 6.77 12.47
N PRO A 19 -8.52 5.93 11.76
CA PRO A 19 -8.13 5.46 10.45
C PRO A 19 -7.74 6.68 9.60
N MET A 20 -6.51 6.70 9.10
CA MET A 20 -6.10 7.72 8.15
C MET A 20 -7.08 7.65 6.96
N PRO A 21 -7.59 8.79 6.46
CA PRO A 21 -8.45 8.79 5.29
C PRO A 21 -7.74 8.08 4.14
N PHE A 22 -8.43 7.14 3.49
CA PHE A 22 -7.89 6.47 2.32
C PHE A 22 -7.79 7.46 1.15
N GLU A 23 -6.60 7.56 0.55
CA GLU A 23 -6.32 8.38 -0.62
C GLU A 23 -6.12 7.47 -1.84
N SER A 24 -6.93 7.68 -2.89
CA SER A 24 -6.91 6.82 -4.08
C SER A 24 -5.64 7.01 -4.92
N ALA A 25 -5.31 6.00 -5.72
CA ALA A 25 -4.13 6.04 -6.58
C ALA A 25 -4.21 7.18 -7.61
N GLU A 26 -5.41 7.50 -8.10
CA GLU A 26 -5.64 8.57 -9.07
C GLU A 26 -5.37 9.94 -8.45
N ALA A 27 -5.89 10.20 -7.25
CA ALA A 27 -5.67 11.46 -6.54
C ALA A 27 -4.18 11.63 -6.17
N LEU A 28 -3.53 10.56 -5.72
CA LEU A 28 -2.10 10.57 -5.40
C LEU A 28 -1.21 10.71 -6.64
N ALA A 29 -1.64 10.22 -7.81
CA ALA A 29 -0.90 10.40 -9.05
C ALA A 29 -0.85 11.87 -9.49
N GLU A 30 -1.88 12.64 -9.14
CA GLU A 30 -1.99 14.08 -9.43
C GLU A 30 -1.21 14.95 -8.42
N ASN A 31 -0.84 14.41 -7.25
CA ASN A 31 -0.09 15.13 -6.22
C ASN A 31 1.24 14.43 -5.86
N PRO A 32 2.35 14.81 -6.51
CA PRO A 32 3.65 14.13 -6.34
C PRO A 32 4.28 14.32 -4.97
N GLU A 33 4.09 15.47 -4.34
CA GLU A 33 4.62 15.77 -2.99
C GLU A 33 3.95 14.86 -1.96
N ARG A 34 2.61 14.80 -1.99
CA ARG A 34 1.83 13.91 -1.10
C ARG A 34 2.17 12.44 -1.31
N LEU A 35 2.39 12.05 -2.57
CA LEU A 35 2.79 10.69 -2.92
C LEU A 35 4.18 10.32 -2.37
N GLU A 36 5.13 11.25 -2.37
CA GLU A 36 6.46 11.01 -1.81
C GLU A 36 6.40 10.83 -0.29
N ASP A 37 5.65 11.68 0.41
CA ASP A 37 5.46 11.58 1.86
C ASP A 37 4.88 10.22 2.26
N LEU A 38 3.81 9.80 1.59
CA LEU A 38 3.19 8.50 1.85
C LEU A 38 4.13 7.34 1.50
N ARG A 39 4.97 7.48 0.47
CA ARG A 39 5.98 6.47 0.12
C ARG A 39 7.01 6.31 1.24
N LEU A 40 7.47 7.40 1.83
CA LEU A 40 8.40 7.38 2.97
C LEU A 40 7.74 6.75 4.21
N GLN A 41 6.49 7.12 4.49
CA GLN A 41 5.75 6.55 5.62
C GLN A 41 5.44 5.05 5.41
N CYS A 42 5.06 4.61 4.20
CA CYS A 42 4.85 3.20 3.88
C CYS A 42 6.14 2.36 4.04
N ARG A 43 7.31 2.96 3.82
CA ARG A 43 8.61 2.33 4.10
C ARG A 43 8.88 2.23 5.60
N ALA A 44 8.51 3.25 6.36
CA ALA A 44 8.75 3.33 7.79
C ALA A 44 7.83 2.39 8.59
N ASP A 45 6.52 2.42 8.31
CA ASP A 45 5.53 1.62 9.02
C ASP A 45 4.27 1.34 8.16
N ARG A 46 4.34 0.25 7.39
CA ARG A 46 3.24 -0.22 6.55
C ARG A 46 2.03 -0.70 7.35
N ALA A 47 2.24 -1.23 8.56
CA ALA A 47 1.16 -1.75 9.40
C ALA A 47 0.29 -0.61 9.92
N LYS A 48 0.90 0.52 10.29
CA LYS A 48 0.20 1.72 10.74
C LYS A 48 -0.59 2.42 9.63
N LEU A 49 -0.01 2.53 8.44
CA LEU A 49 -0.67 3.19 7.29
C LEU A 49 -1.77 2.34 6.64
N GLY A 50 -1.64 1.02 6.75
CA GLY A 50 -2.54 0.07 6.13
C GLY A 50 -2.08 -0.37 4.75
N GLU A 51 -2.23 -1.67 4.49
CA GLU A 51 -1.79 -2.30 3.26
C GLU A 51 -2.48 -1.71 2.02
N ALA A 52 -3.79 -1.44 2.11
CA ALA A 52 -4.57 -0.84 1.05
C ALA A 52 -4.00 0.53 0.62
N GLN A 53 -3.64 1.38 1.58
CA GLN A 53 -3.07 2.69 1.29
C GLN A 53 -1.70 2.58 0.60
N CYS A 54 -0.84 1.68 1.08
CA CYS A 54 0.48 1.49 0.47
C CYS A 54 0.42 0.81 -0.91
N ASN A 55 -0.60 0.01 -1.19
CA ASN A 55 -0.87 -0.48 -2.54
C ASN A 55 -1.32 0.66 -3.47
N ALA A 56 -2.21 1.54 -3.00
CA ALA A 56 -2.62 2.73 -3.76
C ALA A 56 -1.44 3.66 -4.07
N VAL A 57 -0.46 3.81 -3.17
CA VAL A 57 0.80 4.54 -3.43
C VAL A 57 1.60 3.90 -4.58
N GLY A 58 1.69 2.57 -4.61
CA GLY A 58 2.36 1.84 -5.70
C GLY A 58 1.64 2.02 -7.04
N ASP A 59 0.31 1.93 -7.02
CA ASP A 59 -0.51 2.19 -8.21
C ASP A 59 -0.40 3.63 -8.69
N ALA A 60 -0.35 4.61 -7.79
CA ALA A 60 -0.14 6.01 -8.15
C ALA A 60 1.20 6.21 -8.87
N GLN A 61 2.28 5.57 -8.38
CA GLN A 61 3.57 5.56 -9.08
C GLN A 61 3.47 4.91 -10.47
N ARG A 62 2.77 3.79 -10.58
CA ARG A 62 2.50 3.14 -11.88
C ARG A 62 1.76 4.06 -12.82
N ILE A 63 0.70 4.73 -12.36
CA ILE A 63 -0.09 5.67 -13.18
C ILE A 63 0.77 6.84 -13.65
N ARG A 64 1.63 7.41 -12.78
CA ARG A 64 2.51 8.52 -13.16
C ARG A 64 3.55 8.11 -14.19
N PHE A 65 4.07 6.88 -14.09
CA PHE A 65 5.14 6.40 -14.97
C PHE A 65 4.61 5.79 -16.27
N MET A 66 3.56 4.98 -16.21
CA MET A 66 3.00 4.23 -17.34
C MET A 66 1.76 4.87 -17.95
N GLY A 67 1.15 5.85 -17.28
CA GLY A 67 -0.16 6.39 -17.64
C GLY A 67 -1.31 5.51 -17.16
N LYS A 68 -2.54 5.90 -17.54
CA LYS A 68 -3.75 5.13 -17.23
C LYS A 68 -3.90 3.99 -18.26
N GLY A 69 -3.95 2.75 -17.78
CA GLY A 69 -4.14 1.56 -18.60
C GLY A 69 -2.83 0.90 -19.07
N THR A 70 -2.96 -0.08 -19.96
CA THR A 70 -1.83 -0.69 -20.65
C THR A 70 -1.95 -0.37 -22.14
N PRO A 71 -0.85 -0.04 -22.84
CA PRO A 71 -0.90 0.07 -24.30
C PRO A 71 -1.48 -1.22 -24.88
N TYR A 72 -2.45 -1.11 -25.78
CA TYR A 72 -2.99 -2.27 -26.48
C TYR A 72 -1.85 -2.95 -27.25
N THR A 73 -1.50 -4.16 -26.85
CA THR A 73 -0.52 -5.00 -27.54
C THR A 73 -1.27 -6.03 -28.38
N PRO A 74 -1.56 -5.75 -29.68
CA PRO A 74 -2.33 -6.65 -30.55
C PRO A 74 -1.64 -7.99 -30.80
N HIS A 75 -0.33 -8.03 -30.62
CA HIS A 75 0.47 -9.23 -30.77
C HIS A 75 0.80 -9.77 -29.39
N PRO A 76 0.51 -11.05 -29.09
CA PRO A 76 0.96 -11.66 -27.87
C PRO A 76 2.48 -11.54 -27.80
N VAL A 77 3.00 -11.22 -26.61
CA VAL A 77 4.44 -11.23 -26.36
C VAL A 77 4.91 -12.63 -26.71
N LYS A 78 5.72 -12.77 -27.77
CA LYS A 78 6.37 -14.03 -28.09
C LYS A 78 7.34 -14.29 -26.95
N PHE A 79 6.89 -15.03 -25.94
CA PHE A 79 7.81 -15.69 -25.02
C PHE A 79 8.79 -16.46 -25.90
N PHE A 80 10.09 -16.24 -25.73
CA PHE A 80 11.11 -16.99 -26.47
C PHE A 80 10.77 -18.48 -26.36
N HIS A 81 10.53 -19.12 -27.52
CA HIS A 81 10.08 -20.52 -27.69
C HIS A 81 10.98 -21.51 -26.92
N SER A 82 10.63 -22.75 -26.59
CA SER A 82 9.84 -23.78 -27.29
C SER A 82 9.75 -25.01 -26.37
N ASN A 83 8.61 -25.72 -26.39
CA ASN A 83 8.42 -27.18 -26.20
C ASN A 83 7.07 -27.45 -25.51
N THR A 84 5.98 -27.01 -26.13
CA THR A 84 4.73 -27.75 -25.94
C THR A 84 4.50 -28.42 -27.26
N GLU A 85 4.89 -29.69 -27.32
CA GLU A 85 4.57 -30.59 -28.42
C GLU A 85 3.08 -30.50 -28.70
N ASP A 86 2.74 -30.12 -29.93
CA ASP A 86 1.38 -30.14 -30.43
C ASP A 86 0.97 -31.62 -30.53
N GLY A 87 0.18 -32.06 -29.56
CA GLY A 87 -0.11 -33.46 -29.32
C GLY A 87 -1.61 -33.72 -29.23
N ARG A 88 -2.21 -33.93 -30.41
CA ARG A 88 -3.53 -34.54 -30.70
C ARG A 88 -4.74 -33.62 -30.81
#